data_AF-A0A285XQN4-F1
#
_entry.id   AF-A0A285XQN4-F1
#
_cell.length_a   1.000
_cell.length_b   1.000
_cell.length_c   1.000
_cell.angle_alpha   90.00
_cell.angle_beta   90.00
_cell.angle_gamma   90.00
#
_symmetry.space_group_name_H-M   'P 1'
#
loop_
_entity.id
_entity.type
_entity.pdbx_description
1 polymer ?
#
loop_
_entity_poly.entity_id
_entity_poly.type
_entity_poly.pdbx_seq_one_letter_code
_entity_poly.pdbx_strand_id
1 'polypeptide(L)' 'MMHRYEVRLPYALSDTLAAAFPEYELVQVAPAQTLLVGELRDQTDLHALLARIADLGLEIAEFRQDNWPFDDRQFDG' A
#
# COMPACT_ATOMS: atom_id res chain seq x y z
N MET A 1 -8.10 -14.79 5.81
CA MET A 1 -8.92 -13.63 5.42
C MET A 1 -7.96 -12.67 4.75
N MET A 2 -8.20 -12.27 3.51
CA MET A 2 -7.30 -11.36 2.81
C MET A 2 -7.60 -9.95 3.31
N HIS A 3 -6.58 -9.26 3.80
CA HIS A 3 -6.70 -7.88 4.25
C HIS A 3 -6.04 -6.99 3.21
N ARG A 4 -6.74 -5.94 2.80
CA ARG A 4 -6.16 -4.91 1.95
C ARG A 4 -5.35 -3.98 2.85
N TYR A 5 -4.13 -3.72 2.45
CA TYR A 5 -3.25 -2.80 3.15
C TYR A 5 -2.88 -1.64 2.25
N GLU A 6 -2.84 -0.48 2.87
CA GLU A 6 -2.56 0.79 2.25
C GLU A 6 -1.35 1.41 2.97
N VAL A 7 -0.24 1.53 2.26
CA VAL A 7 1.01 2.08 2.78
C VAL A 7 1.27 3.40 2.10
N ARG A 8 1.25 4.48 2.87
CA ARG A 8 1.50 5.82 2.35
C ARG A 8 2.97 6.16 2.48
N LEU A 9 3.57 6.45 1.35
CA LEU A 9 4.97 6.81 1.18
C LEU A 9 5.05 8.32 0.92
N PRO A 10 5.88 9.09 1.65
CA PRO A 10 6.08 10.53 1.43
C PRO A 10 7.04 10.79 0.25
N TYR A 11 6.92 9.99 -0.80
CA TYR A 11 7.72 10.09 -2.02
C TYR A 11 6.80 10.27 -3.23
N ALA A 12 7.28 10.99 -4.23
CA ALA A 12 6.60 11.11 -5.51
C ALA A 12 6.60 9.76 -6.24
N LEU A 13 5.51 9.45 -6.95
CA LEU A 13 5.45 8.26 -7.79
C LEU A 13 6.52 8.40 -8.88
N SER A 14 7.37 7.40 -9.01
CA SER A 14 8.45 7.35 -10.00
C SER A 14 8.55 5.94 -10.56
N ASP A 15 9.01 5.80 -11.79
CA ASP A 15 9.22 4.50 -12.44
C ASP A 15 10.09 3.56 -11.59
N THR A 16 11.11 4.07 -10.90
CA THR A 16 11.94 3.26 -9.98
C THR A 16 11.12 2.68 -8.83
N LEU A 17 10.21 3.46 -8.25
CA LEU A 17 9.35 3.03 -7.15
C LEU A 17 8.33 2.00 -7.65
N ALA A 18 7.71 2.25 -8.80
CA ALA A 18 6.81 1.30 -9.45
C ALA A 18 7.52 -0.02 -9.81
N ALA A 19 8.76 0.05 -10.30
CA ALA A 19 9.59 -1.11 -10.62
C ALA A 19 10.07 -1.88 -9.37
N ALA A 20 10.18 -1.21 -8.22
CA ALA A 20 10.52 -1.85 -6.94
C ALA A 20 9.35 -2.66 -6.36
N PHE A 21 8.11 -2.27 -6.69
CA PHE A 21 6.90 -2.89 -6.18
C PHE A 21 5.90 -3.26 -7.30
N PRO A 22 6.31 -4.09 -8.28
CA PRO A 22 5.45 -4.45 -9.41
C PRO A 22 4.26 -5.35 -9.00
N GLU A 23 4.37 -5.98 -7.84
CA GLU A 23 3.34 -6.84 -7.23
C GLU A 23 2.25 -6.03 -6.50
N TYR A 24 2.47 -4.72 -6.33
CA TYR A 24 1.60 -3.80 -5.61
C TYR A 24 1.07 -2.72 -6.54
N GLU A 25 -0.07 -2.13 -6.19
CA GLU A 25 -0.64 -1.01 -6.92
C GLU A 25 -0.15 0.30 -6.32
N LEU A 26 0.56 1.11 -7.10
CA LEU A 26 1.03 2.43 -6.65
C LEU A 26 0.12 3.52 -7.22
N VAL A 27 -0.48 4.30 -6.34
CA VAL A 27 -1.40 5.38 -6.66
C VAL A 27 -0.78 6.71 -6.22
N GLN A 28 -0.55 7.62 -7.16
CA GLN A 28 -0.12 8.97 -6.81
C GLN A 28 -1.29 9.75 -6.25
N VAL A 29 -1.30 9.97 -4.93
CA VAL A 29 -2.36 10.74 -4.24
C VAL A 29 -1.99 12.22 -4.08
N ALA A 30 -0.71 12.56 -4.16
CA ALA A 30 -0.21 13.94 -4.11
C ALA A 30 1.16 14.05 -4.83
N PRO A 31 1.65 15.26 -5.18
CA PRO A 31 2.92 15.44 -5.90
C PRO A 31 4.16 14.89 -5.20
N ALA A 32 4.12 14.70 -3.88
CA ALA A 32 5.17 14.04 -3.09
C ALA A 32 4.59 12.94 -2.18
N GLN A 33 3.47 12.33 -2.58
CA GLN A 33 2.87 11.24 -1.83
C GLN A 33 2.38 10.14 -2.76
N THR A 34 2.83 8.93 -2.46
CA THR A 34 2.42 7.71 -3.16
C THR A 34 1.71 6.80 -2.16
N LEU A 35 0.58 6.25 -2.56
CA LEU A 35 -0.12 5.22 -1.82
C LEU A 35 0.18 3.88 -2.47
N LEU A 36 0.68 2.94 -1.69
CA LEU A 36 0.97 1.59 -2.12
C LEU A 36 -0.12 0.67 -1.57
N VAL A 37 -0.91 0.11 -2.46
CA VAL A 37 -2.08 -0.72 -2.14
C VAL A 37 -1.77 -2.16 -2.52
N GLY A 38 -1.96 -3.09 -1.57
CA GLY A 38 -1.71 -4.50 -1.79
C GLY A 38 -2.63 -5.40 -0.99
N GLU A 39 -2.91 -6.58 -1.53
CA GLU A 39 -3.57 -7.66 -0.79
C GLU A 39 -2.50 -8.48 -0.06
N LEU A 40 -2.43 -8.34 1.26
CA LEU A 40 -1.52 -9.15 2.07
C LEU A 40 -2.33 -10.23 2.78
N ARG A 41 -1.81 -11.47 2.73
CA ARG A 41 -2.48 -12.64 3.29
C ARG A 41 -2.32 -12.71 4.81
N ASP A 42 -1.13 -12.37 5.29
CA ASP A 42 -0.72 -12.52 6.69
C ASP A 42 0.36 -11.49 7.07
N GLN A 43 0.72 -11.44 8.35
CA GLN A 43 1.78 -10.56 8.86
C GLN A 43 3.16 -10.83 8.24
N THR A 44 3.43 -12.05 7.75
CA THR A 44 4.69 -12.37 7.07
C THR A 44 4.86 -11.56 5.79
N ASP A 45 3.78 -11.43 5.01
CA ASP A 45 3.75 -10.69 3.76
C ASP A 45 3.94 -9.19 4.02
N LEU A 46 3.33 -8.70 5.10
CA LEU A 46 3.57 -7.34 5.60
C LEU A 46 5.03 -7.12 6.01
N HIS A 47 5.60 -8.00 6.82
CA HIS A 47 7.00 -7.89 7.24
C HIS A 47 7.96 -7.91 6.03
N ALA A 48 7.66 -8.70 5.00
CA ALA A 48 8.43 -8.71 3.76
C ALA A 48 8.35 -7.37 3.02
N LEU A 49 7.16 -6.77 2.93
CA LEU A 49 6.97 -5.44 2.35
C LEU A 49 7.74 -4.37 3.14
N LEU A 50 7.62 -4.35 4.46
CA LEU A 50 8.34 -3.41 5.33
C LEU A 50 9.86 -3.56 5.19
N ALA A 51 10.35 -4.80 5.12
CA ALA A 51 11.77 -5.08 4.91
C ALA A 51 12.27 -4.58 3.55
N ARG A 52 11.51 -4.78 2.47
CA ARG A 52 11.85 -4.23 1.14
C ARG A 52 11.90 -2.70 1.14
N ILE A 53 10.91 -2.06 1.77
CA ILE A 53 10.86 -0.59 1.89
C ILE A 53 12.10 -0.09 2.67
N ALA A 54 12.45 -0.75 3.78
CA ALA A 54 13.63 -0.41 4.58
C ALA A 54 14.96 -0.67 3.84
N ASP A 55 15.06 -1.75 3.07
CA ASP A 55 16.24 -2.09 2.25
C ASP A 55 16.50 -1.02 1.18
N LEU A 56 15.43 -0.49 0.59
CA LEU A 56 15.48 0.63 -0.34
C LEU A 56 15.77 1.98 0.33
N GLY A 57 15.82 2.03 1.67
CA GLY A 57 15.98 3.26 2.44
C GLY A 57 14.77 4.20 2.35
N LEU A 58 13.59 3.65 2.06
CA LEU A 58 12.34 4.40 1.99
C LEU A 58 11.68 4.47 3.36
N GLU A 59 11.07 5.61 3.66
CA GLU A 59 10.27 5.85 4.86
C GLU A 59 8.77 5.65 4.60
N ILE A 60 8.06 5.17 5.63
CA ILE A 60 6.61 5.00 5.59
C ILE A 60 5.99 6.15 6.38
N ALA A 61 5.17 6.96 5.71
CA ALA A 61 4.47 8.05 6.36
C ALA A 61 3.24 7.56 7.14
N GLU A 62 2.47 6.65 6.55
CA GLU A 62 1.27 6.09 7.17
C GLU A 62 1.11 4.63 6.76
N PHE A 63 0.64 3.80 7.67
CA PHE A 63 0.27 2.41 7.39
C PHE A 63 -1.16 2.19 7.85
N ARG A 64 -2.02 1.76 6.94
CA ARG A 64 -3.43 1.47 7.22
C ARG A 64 -3.75 0.06 6.76
N GLN A 65 -4.27 -0.73 7.68
CA GLN A 65 -5.00 -1.94 7.31
C GLN A 65 -6.42 -1.51 7.01
N ASP A 66 -6.83 -1.64 5.75
CA ASP A 66 -8.23 -1.48 5.38
C ASP A 66 -8.98 -2.73 5.90
N ASN A 67 -9.31 -2.69 7.19
CA ASN A 67 -10.35 -3.52 7.77
C ASN A 67 -11.69 -2.88 7.43
N TRP A 68 -11.99 -2.70 6.14
CA TRP A 68 -13.32 -2.30 5.72
C TRP A 68 -14.22 -3.53 5.87
N PRO A 69 -15.24 -3.53 6.74
CA PRO A 69 -16.35 -4.43 6.52
C PRO A 69 -16.93 -4.00 5.18
N PHE A 70 -16.76 -4.81 4.13
CA PHE A 70 -17.52 -4.65 2.90
C PHE A 70 -19.00 -4.73 3.29
N ASP A 71 -19.59 -3.59 3.66
CA ASP A 71 -21.03 -3.42 3.73
C ASP A 71 -21.48 -3.43 2.27
N ASP A 72 -21.90 -4.62 1.83
CA ASP A 72 -22.49 -4.91 0.51
C ASP A 72 -23.86 -4.23 0.33
N ARG A 73 -24.10 -3.09 0.96
CA ARG A 73 -25.37 -2.35 0.83
C ARG A 73 -25.08 -0.86 0.74
N GLN A 74 -25.96 -0.18 0.00
CA GLN A 74 -26.08 1.27 -0.10
C GLN A 74 -25.42 1.92 -1.34
N PHE A 75 -25.50 1.24 -2.48
CA PHE A 75 -25.92 1.89 -3.72
C PHE A 75 -27.22 1.23 -4.21
N ASP A 76 -28.28 1.34 -3.43
CA ASP A 76 -29.64 1.21 -3.94
C ASP A 76 -30.19 2.64 -4.04
N GLY A 77 -30.43 3.07 -5.27
CA GLY A 77 -30.93 4.40 -5.63
C GLY A 77 -32.44 4.44 -5.75
#